data_AF-A0A7C6UNJ7-F1
#
_entry.id   AF-A0A7C6UNJ7-F1
#
_cell.length_a   1.000
_cell.length_b   1.000
_cell.length_c   1.000
_cell.angle_alpha   90.00
_cell.angle_beta   90.00
_cell.angle_gamma   90.00
#
_symmetry.space_group_name_H-M   'P 1'
#
loop_
_entity.id
_entity.type
_entity.pdbx_description
1 polymer ?
#
loop_
_entity_poly.entity_id
_entity_poly.type
_entity_poly.pdbx_seq_one_letter_code
_entity_poly.pdbx_strand_id
1 'polypeptide(L)'
;MSIPQERFNDIFKKLSDRDKEQAIDFVEFLYEKRKKAWYEILENVSEDDEELSSKEINALQEAEKDLKAGKTRSLAEAMGELEV
;
A
#
# COMPACT_ATOMS: atom_id res chain seq x y z
N MET A 1 3.44 14.98 -4.04
CA MET A 1 2.51 14.97 -2.90
C MET A 1 1.20 14.41 -3.40
N SER A 2 0.59 13.43 -2.72
CA SER A 2 -0.64 12.83 -3.23
C SER A 2 -1.83 13.72 -2.85
N ILE A 3 -2.58 14.16 -3.84
CA ILE A 3 -3.80 14.99 -3.73
C ILE A 3 -4.76 14.52 -2.62
N PRO A 4 -4.91 13.21 -2.31
CA PRO A 4 -5.75 12.74 -1.21
C PRO A 4 -5.28 13.16 0.19
N GLN A 5 -3.96 13.25 0.45
CA GLN A 5 -3.43 13.58 1.77
C GLN A 5 -3.63 15.07 2.11
N GLU A 6 -3.42 15.95 1.14
CA GLU A 6 -3.62 17.40 1.32
C GLU A 6 -5.10 17.71 1.58
N ARG A 7 -6.00 17.13 0.79
CA ARG A 7 -7.45 17.28 0.98
C ARG A 7 -7.92 16.76 2.34
N PHE A 8 -7.39 15.62 2.79
CA PHE A 8 -7.69 15.08 4.11
C PHE A 8 -7.23 16.03 5.23
N ASN A 9 -5.98 16.51 5.15
CA ASN A 9 -5.42 17.42 6.14
C ASN A 9 -6.19 18.74 6.26
N ASP A 10 -6.64 19.29 5.13
CA ASP A 10 -7.42 20.53 5.11
C ASP A 10 -8.82 20.37 5.73
N ILE A 11 -9.45 19.22 5.54
CA ILE A 11 -10.74 18.91 6.17
C ILE A 11 -10.53 18.63 7.66
N PHE A 12 -9.52 17.84 8.01
CA PHE A 12 -9.21 17.46 9.39
C PHE A 12 -8.89 18.68 10.26
N LYS A 13 -8.16 19.67 9.73
CA LYS A 13 -7.87 20.93 10.43
C LYS A 13 -9.11 21.78 10.73
N LYS A 14 -10.18 21.64 9.94
CA LYS A 14 -11.43 22.40 10.09
C LYS A 14 -12.42 21.75 11.05
N LEU A 15 -12.17 20.52 11.49
CA LEU A 15 -13.01 19.81 12.45
C LEU A 15 -12.87 20.39 13.86
N SER A 16 -13.94 20.28 14.66
CA SER A 16 -13.86 20.52 16.10
C SER A 16 -13.02 19.43 16.77
N ASP A 17 -12.47 19.68 17.96
CA ASP A 17 -11.62 18.70 18.62
C ASP A 17 -12.36 17.38 18.95
N ARG A 18 -13.67 17.47 19.25
CA ARG A 18 -14.54 16.30 19.42
C ARG A 18 -14.69 15.49 18.13
N ASP A 19 -14.85 16.18 17.00
CA ASP A 19 -15.03 15.50 15.71
C ASP A 19 -13.70 14.94 15.16
N LYS A 20 -12.56 15.55 15.53
CA LYS A 20 -11.23 14.98 15.24
C LYS A 20 -11.01 13.67 15.99
N GLU A 21 -11.39 13.60 17.25
CA GLU A 21 -11.29 12.37 18.05
C GLU A 21 -12.10 11.24 17.41
N GLN A 22 -13.35 11.51 17.04
CA GLN A 22 -14.18 10.54 16.31
C GLN A 22 -13.62 10.16 14.94
N ALA A 23 -13.01 11.11 14.21
CA ALA A 23 -12.37 10.82 12.93
C ALA A 23 -11.13 9.94 13.10
N ILE A 24 -10.34 10.13 14.17
CA ILE A 24 -9.21 9.27 14.51
C ILE A 24 -9.71 7.86 14.83
N ASP A 25 -10.69 7.72 15.73
CA ASP A 25 -11.28 6.42 16.09
C ASP A 25 -11.79 5.66 14.86
N PHE A 26 -12.43 6.38 13.93
CA PHE A 26 -12.94 5.78 12.69
C PHE A 26 -11.81 5.33 11.76
N VAL A 27 -10.74 6.11 11.62
CA VAL A 27 -9.58 5.74 10.80
C VAL A 27 -8.84 4.55 11.41
N GLU A 28 -8.68 4.52 12.74
CA GLU A 28 -8.11 3.38 13.46
C GLU A 28 -8.96 2.11 13.27
N PHE A 29 -10.28 2.23 13.38
CA PHE A 29 -11.19 1.13 13.09
C PHE A 29 -11.01 0.60 11.66
N LEU A 30 -10.94 1.47 10.65
CA LEU A 30 -10.72 1.06 9.27
C LEU A 30 -9.36 0.38 9.07
N TYR A 31 -8.32 0.88 9.73
CA TYR A 31 -6.99 0.28 9.70
C TYR A 31 -7.00 -1.14 10.28
N GLU A 32 -7.57 -1.32 11.47
CA GLU A 32 -7.68 -2.63 12.10
C GLU A 32 -8.57 -3.59 11.31
N LYS A 33 -9.69 -3.12 10.75
CA LYS A 33 -10.55 -3.91 9.84
C LYS A 33 -9.78 -4.40 8.62
N ARG A 34 -9.02 -3.52 7.97
CA ARG A 34 -8.21 -3.86 6.80
C ARG A 34 -7.12 -4.87 7.19
N LYS A 35 -6.42 -4.63 8.29
CA LYS A 35 -5.39 -5.52 8.83
C LYS A 35 -5.95 -6.92 9.10
N LYS A 36 -7.12 -7.00 9.74
CA LYS A 36 -7.84 -8.27 10.00
C LYS A 36 -8.20 -9.01 8.71
N ALA A 37 -8.70 -8.31 7.69
CA ALA A 37 -9.00 -8.93 6.41
C ALA A 37 -7.74 -9.48 5.72
N TRP A 38 -6.61 -8.76 5.80
CA TRP A 38 -5.33 -9.27 5.30
C TRP A 38 -4.83 -10.48 6.09
N TYR A 39 -4.94 -10.46 7.42
CA TYR A 39 -4.59 -11.61 8.23
C TYR A 39 -5.46 -12.82 7.93
N GLU A 40 -6.78 -12.66 7.81
CA GLU A 40 -7.69 -13.76 7.46
C GLU A 40 -7.40 -14.34 6.07
N ILE A 41 -7.00 -13.50 5.11
CA ILE A 41 -6.56 -13.97 3.79
C ILE A 41 -5.26 -14.76 3.93
N LEU A 42 -4.25 -14.22 4.64
CA LEU A 42 -2.94 -14.85 4.79
C LEU A 42 -2.96 -16.12 5.66
N GLU A 43 -3.83 -16.19 6.67
CA GLU A 43 -3.97 -17.33 7.58
C GLU A 43 -4.57 -18.57 6.87
N ASN A 44 -5.26 -18.36 5.74
CA ASN A 44 -5.79 -19.44 4.90
C ASN A 44 -4.93 -19.71 3.65
N VAL A 45 -3.84 -18.96 3.44
CA VAL A 45 -2.84 -19.33 2.44
C VAL A 45 -2.02 -20.45 3.06
N SER A 46 -1.99 -21.61 2.39
CA SER A 46 -1.07 -22.68 2.76
C SER A 46 0.35 -22.11 2.81
N GLU A 47 1.05 -22.29 3.94
CA GLU A 47 2.47 -21.98 4.03
C GLU A 47 3.17 -22.71 2.90
N ASP A 48 3.67 -21.95 1.93
CA ASP A 48 4.36 -22.48 0.77
C ASP A 48 5.81 -22.73 1.20
N ASP A 49 6.06 -23.91 1.75
CA ASP A 49 7.39 -24.40 2.16
C ASP A 49 8.26 -24.77 0.93
N GLU A 50 7.79 -24.50 -0.28
CA GLU A 50 8.53 -24.78 -1.51
C GLU A 50 9.67 -23.77 -1.66
N GLU A 51 10.91 -24.28 -1.72
CA GLU A 51 12.07 -23.42 -1.97
C GLU A 51 11.89 -22.70 -3.31
N LEU A 52 12.18 -21.39 -3.32
CA LEU A 52 12.15 -20.60 -4.55
C LEU A 52 12.99 -21.28 -5.62
N SER A 53 12.40 -21.50 -6.79
CA SER A 53 13.14 -22.04 -7.92
C SER A 53 14.27 -21.09 -8.32
N SER A 54 15.32 -21.61 -8.95
CA SER A 54 16.43 -20.78 -9.46
C SER A 54 15.95 -19.67 -10.40
N LYS A 55 14.83 -19.89 -11.11
CA LYS A 55 14.22 -18.89 -11.98
C LYS A 55 13.63 -17.72 -11.19
N GLU A 56 12.97 -18.00 -10.08
CA GLU A 56 12.38 -16.98 -9.19
C GLU A 56 13.47 -16.19 -8.46
N ILE A 57 14.51 -16.87 -7.99
CA ILE A 57 15.70 -16.22 -7.40
C ILE A 57 16.34 -15.25 -8.40
N ASN A 58 16.53 -15.69 -9.66
CA ASN A 58 17.10 -14.84 -10.70
C ASN A 58 16.20 -13.64 -11.02
N ALA A 59 14.88 -13.83 -11.06
CA ALA A 59 13.93 -12.75 -11.28
C ALA A 59 13.97 -11.69 -10.17
N LEU A 60 14.11 -12.12 -8.91
CA LEU A 60 14.28 -11.20 -7.78
C LEU A 60 15.57 -10.38 -7.88
N GLN A 61 16.69 -11.03 -8.26
CA GLN A 61 17.97 -10.34 -8.46
C GLN A 61 17.93 -9.34 -9.62
N GLU A 62 17.22 -9.66 -10.70
CA GLU A 62 17.03 -8.75 -11.83
C GLU A 62 16.17 -7.56 -11.45
N ALA A 63 15.07 -7.79 -10.73
CA ALA A 63 14.22 -6.72 -10.21
C ALA A 63 14.99 -5.78 -9.27
N GLU A 64 15.87 -6.31 -8.42
CA GLU A 64 16.72 -5.50 -7.54
C GLU A 64 17.72 -4.63 -8.34
N LYS A 65 18.29 -5.18 -9.42
CA LYS A 65 19.15 -4.43 -10.34
C LYS A 65 18.39 -3.32 -11.04
N ASP A 66 17.17 -3.58 -11.49
CA ASP A 66 16.32 -2.60 -12.16
C ASP A 66 15.88 -1.47 -11.22
N LEU A 67 15.58 -1.79 -9.95
CA LEU A 67 15.37 -0.79 -8.89
C LEU A 67 16.58 0.13 -8.72
N LYS A 68 17.79 -0.45 -8.59
CA LYS A 68 19.04 0.31 -8.45
C LYS A 68 19.37 1.14 -9.69
N ALA A 69 19.04 0.62 -10.87
CA ALA A 69 19.25 1.31 -12.16
C ALA A 69 18.15 2.35 -12.47
N GLY A 70 17.14 2.51 -11.61
CA GLY A 70 16.04 3.43 -11.83
C GLY A 70 15.11 3.03 -12.98
N LYS A 71 15.12 1.76 -13.40
CA LYS A 71 14.21 1.21 -14.41
C LYS A 71 12.86 0.83 -13.81
N THR A 72 12.34 1.68 -12.93
CA THR A 72 11.02 1.50 -12.35
C THR A 72 10.08 2.58 -12.85
N ARG A 73 8.81 2.23 -12.93
CA ARG A 73 7.72 3.15 -13.24
C ARG A 73 6.71 3.09 -12.10
N SER A 74 6.06 4.22 -11.84
CA SER A 74 4.95 4.27 -10.90
C SER A 74 3.80 3.37 -11.38
N LEU A 75 2.98 2.91 -10.44
CA LEU A 75 1.80 2.11 -10.75
C LEU A 75 0.84 2.86 -11.71
N ALA A 76 0.69 4.18 -11.51
CA ALA A 76 -0.12 5.03 -12.40
C ALA A 76 0.42 5.06 -13.84
N GLU A 77 1.74 5.18 -14.03
CA GLU A 77 2.38 5.08 -15.36
C GLU A 77 2.23 3.67 -15.96
N ALA A 78 2.28 2.62 -15.14
CA ALA A 78 2.08 1.24 -15.59
C ALA A 78 0.64 0.97 -16.04
N MET A 79 -0.32 1.60 -15.38
CA MET A 79 -1.76 1.50 -15.67
C MET A 79 -2.22 2.48 -16.75
N GLY A 80 -1.34 3.36 -17.24
CA GLY A 80 -1.68 4.35 -18.27
C GLY A 80 -2.55 5.51 -17.75
N GLU A 81 -2.59 5.74 -16.43
CA GLU A 81 -3.45 6.77 -15.81
C GLU A 81 -2.82 8.17 -15.81
N LEU A 82 -1.62 8.32 -16.38
CA LEU A 82 -0.94 9.60 -16.60
C LEU A 82 -0.89 9.89 -18.12
N GLU A 83 -2.01 10.32 -18.67
CA GLU A 83 -2.02 11.11 -19.91
C GLU A 83 -1.93 12.60 -19.54
N VAL A 84 -1.10 13.32 -20.31
CA VAL A 84 -0.84 14.77 -20.22
C VAL A 84 -2.10 15.59 -20.47
#